data_AF-A0A2A3SZJ9-F1
#
_entry.id   AF-A0A2A3SZJ9-F1
#
_cell.length_a   1.000
_cell.length_b   1.000
_cell.length_c   1.000
_cell.angle_alpha   90.00
_cell.angle_beta   90.00
_cell.angle_gamma   90.00
#
_symmetry.space_group_name_H-M   'P 1'
#
loop_
_entity.id
_entity.type
_entity.pdbx_description
1 polymer ?
#
loop_
_entity_poly.entity_id
_entity_poly.type
_entity_poly.pdbx_seq_one_letter_code
_entity_poly.pdbx_strand_id
1 'polypeptide(L)' 'MQSTKIINTIPKVALAVLVTVFIIGLFVVGFDQGQIFSIIYGESAFADQFLHELTHDMRHAAGFPCH' A
#
# COMPACT_ATOMS: atom_id res chain seq x y z
N MET A 1 -36.05 13.36 -23.15
CA MET A 1 -35.27 12.12 -22.95
C MET A 1 -33.83 12.53 -22.64
N GLN A 2 -33.39 12.39 -21.39
CA GLN A 2 -32.02 12.72 -20.99
C GLN A 2 -31.13 11.51 -21.30
N SER A 3 -30.25 11.65 -22.29
CA SER A 3 -29.28 10.62 -22.67
C SER A 3 -28.08 10.70 -21.74
N THR A 4 -27.93 9.71 -20.85
CA THR A 4 -26.77 9.58 -19.97
C THR A 4 -25.57 9.12 -20.79
N LYS A 5 -24.61 10.02 -21.01
CA LYS A 5 -23.37 9.72 -21.74
C LYS A 5 -22.48 8.85 -20.85
N ILE A 6 -22.41 7.54 -21.09
CA ILE A 6 -21.45 6.67 -20.41
C ILE A 6 -20.06 6.99 -20.93
N ILE A 7 -19.29 7.72 -20.14
CA ILE A 7 -17.92 8.12 -20.46
C ILE A 7 -17.01 6.92 -20.16
N ASN A 8 -16.71 6.10 -21.16
CA ASN A 8 -15.90 4.88 -21.02
C ASN A 8 -14.38 5.16 -21.01
N THR A 9 -13.97 6.35 -20.56
CA THR A 9 -12.56 6.78 -20.58
C THR A 9 -11.89 6.42 -19.26
N ILE A 10 -10.88 5.55 -19.30
CA ILE A 10 -10.06 5.24 -18.13
C ILE A 10 -9.32 6.52 -17.72
N PRO A 11 -9.51 7.03 -16.49
CA PRO A 11 -8.86 8.25 -16.02
C PRO A 11 -7.35 8.01 -15.85
N LYS A 12 -6.56 8.33 -16.88
CA LYS A 12 -5.10 8.08 -16.93
C LYS A 12 -4.35 8.67 -15.73
N VAL A 13 -4.78 9.84 -15.25
CA VAL A 13 -4.18 10.50 -14.07
C VAL A 13 -4.42 9.67 -12.82
N ALA A 14 -5.65 9.18 -12.61
CA ALA A 14 -5.96 8.32 -11.47
C ALA A 14 -5.15 7.02 -11.52
N LEU A 15 -5.02 6.41 -12.71
CA LEU A 15 -4.18 5.23 -12.89
C LEU A 15 -2.72 5.50 -12.52
N ALA A 16 -2.13 6.61 -13.00
CA ALA A 16 -0.76 6.97 -12.69
C ALA A 16 -0.53 7.19 -11.17
N VAL A 17 -1.49 7.84 -10.49
CA VAL A 17 -1.44 8.02 -9.04
C VAL A 17 -1.52 6.68 -8.32
N LEU A 18 -2.47 5.82 -8.68
CA LEU A 18 -2.64 4.51 -8.03
C LEU A 18 -1.42 3.61 -8.20
N VAL A 19 -0.82 3.57 -9.40
CA VAL A 19 0.40 2.81 -9.66
C VAL A 19 1.55 3.35 -8.81
N THR A 20 1.69 4.67 -8.71
CA THR A 20 2.75 5.30 -7.90
C THR A 20 2.58 4.95 -6.41
N VAL A 21 1.36 5.08 -5.88
CA VAL A 21 1.04 4.72 -4.49
C VAL A 21 1.33 3.24 -4.23
N PHE A 22 0.96 2.36 -5.18
CA PHE A 22 1.23 0.93 -5.06
C PHE A 22 2.73 0.60 -5.00
N ILE A 23 3.53 1.19 -5.89
CA ILE A 23 4.98 0.99 -5.91
C ILE A 23 5.62 1.48 -4.62
N ILE A 24 5.23 2.67 -4.15
CA ILE A 24 5.73 3.21 -2.88
C ILE A 24 5.33 2.30 -1.71
N GLY A 25 4.08 1.82 -1.69
CA GLY A 25 3.61 0.88 -0.67
C GLY A 25 4.43 -0.41 -0.63
N LEU A 26 4.74 -1.00 -1.80
CA LEU A 26 5.61 -2.17 -1.89
C LEU A 26 7.03 -1.88 -1.41
N PHE A 27 7.58 -0.70 -1.72
CA PHE A 27 8.88 -0.29 -1.21
C PHE A 27 8.88 -0.20 0.32
N VAL A 28 7.87 0.44 0.91
CA VAL A 28 7.76 0.60 2.36
C VAL A 28 7.66 -0.76 3.07
N VAL A 29 6.83 -1.67 2.57
CA VAL A 29 6.64 -2.99 3.21
C VAL A 29 7.83 -3.93 2.98
N GLY A 30 8.45 -3.87 1.80
CA GLY A 30 9.48 -4.83 1.38
C GLY A 30 10.93 -4.41 1.64
N PHE A 31 11.22 -3.10 1.66
CA PHE A 31 12.59 -2.59 1.63
C PHE A 31 12.92 -1.53 2.70
N ASP A 32 11.98 -0.69 3.11
CA ASP A 32 12.23 0.46 3.99
C ASP A 32 12.66 0.10 5.43
N GLN A 33 12.43 -1.14 5.88
CA GLN A 33 12.77 -1.64 7.22
C GLN A 33 12.27 -0.75 8.40
N GLY A 34 11.32 0.15 8.14
CA GLY A 34 10.79 1.10 9.12
C GLY A 34 11.43 2.49 9.13
N GLN A 35 12.34 2.82 8.21
CA GLN A 35 13.05 4.11 8.13
C GLN A 35 12.13 5.32 7.93
N ILE A 36 11.13 5.21 7.06
CA ILE A 36 10.15 6.28 6.85
C ILE A 36 9.22 6.37 8.07
N PHE A 37 8.77 5.23 8.59
CA PHE A 37 7.80 5.20 9.67
C PHE A 37 8.39 5.60 11.03
N SER A 38 9.70 5.44 11.22
CA SER A 38 10.40 5.82 12.45
C SER A 38 10.37 7.30 12.75
N ILE A 39 10.12 8.16 11.75
CA ILE A 39 9.92 9.60 11.94
C ILE A 39 8.75 9.86 12.91
N ILE A 40 7.77 8.96 12.95
CA ILE A 40 6.56 9.07 13.77
C ILE A 40 6.58 8.05 14.93
N TYR A 41 6.99 6.81 14.66
CA TYR A 41 6.88 5.69 15.60
C TYR A 41 8.20 5.38 16.34
N GLY A 42 9.27 6.12 16.03
CA GLY A 42 10.56 5.99 16.70
C GLY A 42 11.28 4.68 16.41
N GLU A 43 12.15 4.27 17.34
CA GLU A 43 13.02 3.09 17.20
C GLU A 43 12.23 1.78 17.03
N SER A 44 11.04 1.69 17.62
CA SER A 44 10.15 0.53 17.49
C SER A 44 9.75 0.24 16.04
N ALA A 45 9.75 1.25 15.16
CA ALA A 45 9.47 1.03 13.74
C ALA A 45 10.46 0.05 13.09
N PHE A 46 11.73 0.10 13.52
CA PHE A 46 12.79 -0.78 13.04
C PHE A 46 12.82 -2.09 13.82
N ALA A 47 12.81 -1.99 15.16
CA ALA A 47 13.01 -3.14 16.04
C ALA A 47 11.97 -4.23 15.79
N ASP A 48 10.72 -3.83 15.55
CA ASP A 48 9.61 -4.74 15.34
C ASP A 48 9.28 -4.92 13.85
N GLN A 49 9.98 -4.20 12.96
CA GLN A 49 9.62 -4.07 11.54
C GLN A 49 8.11 -3.86 11.34
N PHE A 50 7.52 -2.96 12.13
CA PHE A 50 6.07 -2.93 12.41
C PHE A 50 5.19 -3.00 11.15
N LEU A 51 5.49 -2.22 10.11
CA LEU A 51 4.69 -2.21 8.87
C LEU A 51 4.82 -3.50 8.05
N HIS A 52 5.95 -4.20 8.13
CA HIS A 52 6.15 -5.51 7.51
C HIS A 52 5.26 -6.55 8.18
N GLU A 53 5.36 -6.64 9.51
CA GLU A 53 4.59 -7.62 10.30
C GLU A 53 3.08 -7.32 10.27
N LEU A 54 2.68 -6.04 10.33
CA LEU A 54 1.27 -5.67 10.16
C LEU A 54 0.74 -6.12 8.79
N THR A 55 1.52 -5.92 7.72
CA THR A 55 1.10 -6.36 6.37
C THR A 55 1.07 -7.89 6.28
N HIS A 56 2.00 -8.56 6.96
CA HIS A 56 2.02 -10.01 7.10
C HIS A 56 0.77 -10.54 7.85
N ASP A 57 0.32 -9.86 8.89
CA ASP A 57 -0.93 -10.20 9.58
C ASP A 57 -2.16 -9.92 8.71
N MET A 58 -2.18 -8.82 7.97
CA MET A 58 -3.30 -8.50 7.07
C MET A 58 -3.46 -9.53 5.94
N ARG A 59 -2.37 -10.08 5.38
CA ARG A 59 -2.48 -11.15 4.38
C ARG A 59 -3.03 -12.44 4.99
N HIS A 60 -2.71 -12.74 6.25
CA HIS A 60 -3.34 -13.85 6.98
C HIS A 60 -4.83 -13.62 7.21
N ALA A 61 -5.22 -12.42 7.64
CA ALA A 61 -6.61 -12.05 7.82
C ALA A 61 -7.41 -12.13 6.50
N ALA A 62 -6.75 -11.87 5.37
CA ALA A 62 -7.31 -12.03 4.04
C ALA A 62 -7.29 -13.49 3.52
N GLY A 63 -6.81 -14.45 4.32
CA GLY A 63 -6.80 -15.88 4.00
C GLY A 63 -5.67 -16.29 3.04
N PHE A 64 -4.68 -15.45 2.80
CA PHE A 64 -3.52 -15.82 2.00
C PHE A 64 -2.55 -16.66 2.83
N PRO A 65 -2.08 -17.81 2.31
CA PRO A 65 -1.12 -18.65 3.03
C PRO A 65 0.23 -17.91 3.17
N CYS A 66 0.95 -18.18 4.27
CA CYS A 66 2.38 -17.89 4.44
C CYS A 66 3.15 -19.16 4.83
N HIS A 67 4.48 -19.05 4.96
CA HIS A 67 5.39 -20.16 5.23
C HIS A 67 5.57 -20.45 6.73
#